data_AF-A0A2X2THJ8-F1
#
_entry.id   AF-A0A2X2THJ8-F1
#
_cell.length_a   1.000
_cell.length_b   1.000
_cell.length_c   1.000
_cell.angle_alpha   90.00
_cell.angle_beta   90.00
_cell.angle_gamma   90.00
#
_symmetry.space_group_name_H-M   'P 1'
#
loop_
_entity.id
_entity.type
_entity.pdbx_description
1 polymer ?
#
loop_
_entity_poly.entity_id
_entity_poly.type
_entity_poly.pdbx_seq_one_letter_code
_entity_poly.pdbx_strand_id
1 'polypeptide(L)'
;MGQIISNNGIGIRSTNGNITITNAGLIQGGSGTAILSGNGSISLILQTGSQIVGLADGGRGNNSVTLEGSGTASNAFTNFQTLTMTGSDWTWAGTGAFTTALVQSGTLDLTGTLGTSLASVTASVSNGATLQANSSNLPLSVSNSGLVRFLQKNQGEYLGTISGSGAVEKAGTGTLLFNSVNSYTGGTAVNDGTLIVGDSAHASASLASGATVAAGASLGGYGTVNGDVTNSGTLGAANTLSPLSAGPQGNFQINGNLTNTGLVQLGGSGVGNSLTVAGNYSGQNGVIALNTVLAGDGAASDKLIVSGGSASGSSTLKVTNIGGAGAQTAADGIQLVQATNGATSTANAFKLSGGTVSAGAYSYYLAKGGVSDGSGGSWYLRNTVVVQPVEPVPPDEGTPTPPETVTSITPGGRHA
;
A
#
# COMPACT_ATOMS: atom_id res chain seq x y z
N MET A 1 -6.63 -35.64 31.11
CA MET A 1 -5.29 -35.10 30.79
C MET A 1 -4.33 -35.49 31.90
N GLY A 2 -3.09 -35.83 31.57
CA GLY A 2 -2.03 -36.04 32.58
C GLY A 2 -1.66 -34.74 33.27
N GLN A 3 -1.19 -34.81 34.52
CA GLN A 3 -0.77 -33.65 35.30
C GLN A 3 0.52 -33.96 36.05
N ILE A 4 1.47 -33.02 36.05
CA ILE A 4 2.64 -32.99 36.91
C ILE A 4 2.53 -31.72 37.75
N ILE A 5 2.32 -31.88 39.05
CA ILE A 5 2.09 -30.76 39.97
C ILE A 5 3.04 -30.90 41.15
N SER A 6 3.80 -29.84 41.40
CA SER A 6 4.53 -29.66 42.65
C SER A 6 3.89 -28.52 43.44
N ASN A 7 3.29 -28.80 44.59
CA ASN A 7 2.57 -27.78 45.37
C ASN A 7 3.49 -26.70 45.97
N ASN A 8 4.73 -27.06 46.30
CA ASN A 8 5.65 -26.18 47.03
C ASN A 8 6.99 -25.99 46.32
N GLY A 9 7.12 -26.45 45.07
CA GLY A 9 8.40 -26.42 44.36
C GLY A 9 8.24 -26.46 42.86
N ILE A 10 9.25 -27.02 42.21
CA ILE A 10 9.35 -27.11 40.75
C ILE A 10 8.61 -28.36 40.26
N GLY A 11 7.82 -28.23 39.19
CA GLY A 11 7.14 -29.37 38.56
C GLY A 11 8.12 -30.36 37.94
N ILE A 12 9.03 -29.88 37.08
CA ILE A 12 10.10 -30.67 36.46
C ILE A 12 11.46 -29.99 36.66
N ARG A 13 12.43 -30.72 37.24
CA ARG A 13 13.80 -30.22 37.42
C ARG A 13 14.83 -31.15 36.77
N SER A 14 15.71 -30.58 35.95
CA SER A 14 16.91 -31.23 35.42
C SER A 14 18.19 -30.54 35.92
N THR A 15 19.32 -31.24 35.91
CA THR A 15 20.61 -30.75 36.40
C THR A 15 21.66 -30.64 35.29
N ASN A 16 22.12 -31.75 34.71
CA ASN A 16 23.27 -31.73 33.78
C ASN A 16 23.06 -32.46 32.45
N GLY A 17 22.00 -33.27 32.32
CA GLY A 17 21.73 -34.05 31.12
C GLY A 17 20.87 -33.32 30.10
N ASN A 18 21.04 -33.65 28.82
CA ASN A 18 20.09 -33.26 27.79
C ASN A 18 18.74 -33.93 28.07
N ILE A 19 17.66 -33.17 27.99
CA ILE A 19 16.31 -33.66 28.28
C ILE A 19 15.33 -33.28 27.18
N THR A 20 14.40 -34.18 26.88
CA THR A 20 13.22 -33.89 26.07
C THR A 20 12.00 -34.00 26.95
N ILE A 21 11.14 -32.98 26.93
CA ILE A 21 9.86 -32.97 27.64
C ILE A 21 8.77 -32.84 26.58
N THR A 22 7.93 -33.86 26.43
CA THR A 22 6.71 -33.77 25.61
C THR A 22 5.52 -33.60 26.54
N ASN A 23 4.81 -32.48 26.41
CA ASN A 23 3.63 -32.17 27.18
C ASN A 23 2.37 -32.24 26.31
N ALA A 24 1.29 -32.78 26.87
CA ALA A 24 -0.07 -32.76 26.32
C ALA A 24 -1.11 -32.57 27.46
N GLY A 25 -0.66 -32.05 28.60
CA GLY A 25 -1.47 -31.84 29.81
C GLY A 25 -0.90 -30.73 30.67
N LEU A 26 -1.06 -30.82 31.99
CA LEU A 26 -0.62 -29.76 32.92
C LEU A 26 0.78 -30.03 33.48
N ILE A 27 1.65 -29.03 33.45
CA ILE A 27 2.87 -28.95 34.26
C ILE A 27 2.78 -27.70 35.13
N GLN A 28 2.84 -27.87 36.45
CA GLN A 28 2.69 -26.78 37.42
C GLN A 28 3.77 -26.81 38.49
N GLY A 29 4.34 -25.64 38.77
CA GLY A 29 5.17 -25.38 39.95
C GLY A 29 4.51 -24.38 40.88
N GLY A 30 4.16 -24.81 42.09
CA GLY A 30 3.47 -24.00 43.10
C GLY A 30 4.34 -22.91 43.71
N SER A 31 5.66 -22.96 43.51
CA SER A 31 6.59 -21.89 43.89
C SER A 31 6.92 -20.91 42.76
N GLY A 32 6.14 -20.92 41.67
CA GLY A 32 6.27 -19.99 40.54
C GLY A 32 7.15 -20.47 39.38
N THR A 33 7.94 -21.54 39.53
CA THR A 33 8.73 -22.16 38.45
C THR A 33 8.20 -23.55 38.13
N ALA A 34 7.67 -23.75 36.93
CA ALA A 34 7.14 -25.05 36.48
C ALA A 34 8.25 -25.97 35.99
N ILE A 35 9.20 -25.44 35.23
CA ILE A 35 10.32 -26.17 34.63
C ILE A 35 11.61 -25.44 34.95
N LEU A 36 12.61 -26.15 35.48
CA LEU A 36 13.95 -25.64 35.71
C LEU A 36 14.99 -26.64 35.21
N SER A 37 15.74 -26.28 34.17
CA SER A 37 16.88 -27.06 33.70
C SER A 37 18.20 -26.44 34.16
N GLY A 38 19.27 -27.25 34.17
CA GLY A 38 20.61 -26.83 34.56
C GLY A 38 21.53 -26.62 33.34
N ASN A 39 22.62 -27.39 33.24
CA ASN A 39 23.65 -27.18 32.21
C ASN A 39 23.35 -27.91 30.88
N GLY A 40 22.49 -28.93 30.90
CA GLY A 40 22.11 -29.67 29.69
C GLY A 40 21.11 -28.93 28.82
N SER A 41 21.04 -29.31 27.54
CA SER A 41 20.08 -28.74 26.59
C SER A 41 18.67 -29.32 26.80
N ILE A 42 17.63 -28.48 26.76
CA ILE A 42 16.23 -28.91 26.82
C ILE A 42 15.54 -28.77 25.46
N SER A 43 14.83 -29.82 25.06
CA SER A 43 13.82 -29.77 24.00
C SER A 43 12.43 -29.90 24.64
N LEU A 44 11.67 -28.81 24.66
CA LEU A 44 10.31 -28.78 25.19
C LEU A 44 9.32 -28.84 24.02
N ILE A 45 8.58 -29.93 23.91
CA ILE A 45 7.54 -30.14 22.90
C ILE A 45 6.18 -29.92 23.56
N LEU A 46 5.42 -28.94 23.09
CA LEU A 46 4.07 -28.66 23.52
C LEU A 46 3.09 -29.17 22.47
N GLN A 47 2.26 -30.14 22.84
CA GLN A 47 1.19 -30.69 22.02
C GLN A 47 -0.17 -30.15 22.47
N THR A 48 -1.23 -30.48 21.72
CA THR A 48 -2.60 -30.11 22.06
C THR A 48 -2.94 -30.48 23.50
N GLY A 49 -3.45 -29.50 24.25
CA GLY A 49 -3.79 -29.66 25.66
C GLY A 49 -2.68 -29.28 26.64
N SER A 50 -1.49 -28.94 26.16
CA SER A 50 -0.41 -28.44 27.01
C SER A 50 -0.80 -27.19 27.78
N GLN A 51 -0.53 -27.21 29.07
CA GLN A 51 -0.60 -26.07 29.97
C GLN A 51 0.65 -26.06 30.84
N ILE A 52 1.30 -24.91 30.96
CA ILE A 52 2.41 -24.67 31.88
C ILE A 52 1.99 -23.56 32.84
N VAL A 53 1.97 -23.86 34.13
CA VAL A 53 1.64 -22.90 35.19
C VAL A 53 2.89 -22.62 36.01
N GLY A 54 3.55 -21.51 35.70
CA GLY A 54 4.83 -21.08 36.26
C GLY A 54 5.88 -20.81 35.17
N LEU A 55 7.03 -20.27 35.56
CA LEU A 55 8.18 -20.05 34.69
C LEU A 55 8.70 -21.36 34.10
N ALA A 56 9.00 -21.36 32.80
CA ALA A 56 9.82 -22.37 32.16
C ALA A 56 11.23 -21.81 31.94
N ASP A 57 12.22 -22.34 32.65
CA ASP A 57 13.62 -21.94 32.55
C ASP A 57 14.46 -23.07 31.93
N GLY A 58 14.98 -22.83 30.73
CA GLY A 58 15.82 -23.76 30.00
C GLY A 58 17.25 -23.93 30.56
N GLY A 59 17.68 -23.07 31.48
CA GLY A 59 19.04 -23.14 32.03
C GLY A 59 20.11 -22.70 31.02
N ARG A 60 21.31 -23.30 31.08
CA ARG A 60 22.49 -22.84 30.32
C ARG A 60 22.73 -23.55 28.99
N GLY A 61 21.96 -24.60 28.69
CA GLY A 61 22.09 -25.36 27.44
C GLY A 61 21.60 -24.60 26.20
N ASN A 62 21.61 -25.28 25.05
CA ASN A 62 20.96 -24.80 23.84
C ASN A 62 19.53 -25.37 23.79
N ASN A 63 18.57 -24.53 24.09
CA ASN A 63 17.24 -24.90 24.51
C ASN A 63 16.21 -24.49 23.47
N SER A 64 15.26 -25.38 23.20
CA SER A 64 14.21 -25.16 22.21
C SER A 64 12.82 -25.44 22.75
N VAL A 65 11.85 -24.72 22.19
CA VAL A 65 10.42 -25.02 22.31
C VAL A 65 9.91 -25.41 20.93
N THR A 66 9.21 -26.54 20.84
CA THR A 66 8.51 -26.98 19.63
C THR A 66 7.01 -27.02 19.91
N LEU A 67 6.23 -26.36 19.06
CA LEU A 67 4.77 -26.33 19.13
C LEU A 67 4.20 -27.29 18.10
N GLU A 68 3.48 -28.31 18.57
CA GLU A 68 2.81 -29.33 17.77
C GLU A 68 1.29 -29.29 18.02
N GLY A 69 0.49 -29.72 17.06
CA GLY A 69 -0.97 -29.65 17.18
C GLY A 69 -1.47 -28.21 17.36
N SER A 70 -2.26 -27.96 18.39
CA SER A 70 -2.85 -26.64 18.63
C SER A 70 -2.93 -26.26 20.10
N GLY A 71 -2.82 -24.97 20.43
CA GLY A 71 -2.99 -24.55 21.82
C GLY A 71 -2.63 -23.09 22.10
N THR A 72 -2.45 -22.80 23.39
CA THR A 72 -2.01 -21.49 23.86
C THR A 72 -0.88 -21.66 24.85
N ALA A 73 0.24 -20.96 24.62
CA ALA A 73 1.34 -20.84 25.57
C ALA A 73 1.31 -19.44 26.19
N SER A 74 0.97 -19.34 27.48
CA SER A 74 0.80 -18.06 28.20
C SER A 74 1.79 -17.84 29.33
N ASN A 75 2.66 -18.81 29.63
CA ASN A 75 3.70 -18.68 30.65
C ASN A 75 4.92 -17.91 30.14
N ALA A 76 5.80 -17.55 31.08
CA ALA A 76 7.12 -17.01 30.74
C ALA A 76 8.09 -18.15 30.38
N PHE A 77 8.93 -17.91 29.37
CA PHE A 77 10.01 -18.77 28.93
C PHE A 77 11.33 -18.00 28.98
N THR A 78 12.29 -18.48 29.78
CA THR A 78 13.64 -17.90 29.86
C THR A 78 14.68 -18.91 29.43
N ASN A 79 15.78 -18.40 28.89
CA ASN A 79 16.90 -19.20 28.42
C ASN A 79 16.51 -20.27 27.38
N PHE A 80 15.53 -19.98 26.52
CA PHE A 80 15.24 -20.75 25.31
C PHE A 80 15.68 -19.95 24.09
N GLN A 81 16.50 -20.51 23.21
CA GLN A 81 17.04 -19.81 22.05
C GLN A 81 16.12 -19.93 20.84
N THR A 82 15.49 -21.10 20.64
CA THR A 82 14.70 -21.39 19.45
C THR A 82 13.24 -21.72 19.78
N LEU A 83 12.31 -21.07 19.09
CA LEU A 83 10.91 -21.48 19.00
C LEU A 83 10.66 -22.07 17.61
N THR A 84 10.10 -23.26 17.54
CA THR A 84 9.69 -23.92 16.30
C THR A 84 8.20 -24.21 16.34
N MET A 85 7.47 -23.84 15.30
CA MET A 85 6.05 -24.15 15.13
C MET A 85 5.86 -25.13 13.96
N THR A 86 5.40 -26.34 14.28
CA THR A 86 5.08 -27.44 13.34
C THR A 86 3.65 -27.96 13.51
N GLY A 87 2.83 -27.27 14.31
CA GLY A 87 1.42 -27.56 14.54
C GLY A 87 0.49 -26.95 13.49
N SER A 88 -0.81 -26.93 13.82
CA SER A 88 -1.87 -26.35 13.03
C SER A 88 -2.24 -24.92 13.46
N ASP A 89 -2.36 -24.65 14.75
CA ASP A 89 -2.79 -23.34 15.27
C ASP A 89 -2.35 -23.11 16.72
N TRP A 90 -1.44 -22.16 16.94
CA TRP A 90 -0.92 -21.83 18.26
C TRP A 90 -0.99 -20.33 18.53
N THR A 91 -1.55 -19.98 19.68
CA THR A 91 -1.44 -18.62 20.24
C THR A 91 -0.26 -18.56 21.20
N TRP A 92 0.70 -17.68 20.91
CA TRP A 92 1.75 -17.30 21.84
C TRP A 92 1.32 -16.05 22.60
N ALA A 93 0.84 -16.23 23.83
CA ALA A 93 0.39 -15.16 24.72
C ALA A 93 1.41 -14.83 25.83
N GLY A 94 2.41 -15.68 26.01
CA GLY A 94 3.43 -15.55 27.04
C GLY A 94 4.58 -14.62 26.65
N THR A 95 5.66 -14.71 27.41
CA THR A 95 6.92 -14.01 27.12
C THR A 95 8.03 -15.00 26.84
N GLY A 96 8.96 -14.63 25.97
CA GLY A 96 10.11 -15.43 25.61
C GLY A 96 11.41 -14.63 25.62
N ALA A 97 12.53 -15.36 25.65
CA ALA A 97 13.87 -14.85 25.41
C ALA A 97 14.51 -15.53 24.20
N PHE A 98 13.69 -15.87 23.19
CA PHE A 98 14.15 -16.50 21.96
C PHE A 98 15.00 -15.53 21.14
N THR A 99 15.91 -16.08 20.36
CA THR A 99 16.63 -15.36 19.31
C THR A 99 16.17 -15.79 17.92
N THR A 100 15.49 -16.94 17.81
CA THR A 100 15.05 -17.51 16.54
C THR A 100 13.63 -18.06 16.66
N ALA A 101 12.80 -17.74 15.67
CA ALA A 101 11.45 -18.29 15.50
C ALA A 101 11.33 -18.94 14.11
N LEU A 102 10.94 -20.21 14.07
CA LEU A 102 10.75 -20.99 12.85
C LEU A 102 9.29 -21.40 12.73
N VAL A 103 8.52 -20.72 11.88
CA VAL A 103 7.12 -21.06 11.60
C VAL A 103 7.07 -21.94 10.37
N GLN A 104 6.99 -23.25 10.58
CA GLN A 104 7.12 -24.26 9.51
C GLN A 104 5.77 -24.74 8.97
N SER A 105 4.71 -24.66 9.78
CA SER A 105 3.34 -24.99 9.35
C SER A 105 2.30 -24.25 10.19
N GLY A 106 1.04 -24.30 9.74
CA GLY A 106 -0.09 -23.78 10.50
C GLY A 106 -0.01 -22.28 10.74
N THR A 107 -0.71 -21.82 11.77
CA THR A 107 -0.69 -20.42 12.22
C THR A 107 0.00 -20.30 13.57
N LEU A 108 0.98 -19.41 13.67
CA LEU A 108 1.49 -18.91 14.95
C LEU A 108 0.96 -17.49 15.16
N ASP A 109 0.07 -17.31 16.14
CA ASP A 109 -0.50 -16.01 16.51
C ASP A 109 0.23 -15.41 17.73
N LEU A 110 0.98 -14.34 17.50
CA LEU A 110 1.75 -13.64 18.53
C LEU A 110 0.91 -12.54 19.16
N THR A 111 0.46 -12.78 20.39
CA THR A 111 -0.17 -11.78 21.25
C THR A 111 0.73 -11.35 22.41
N GLY A 112 1.75 -12.17 22.73
CA GLY A 112 2.84 -11.88 23.66
C GLY A 112 4.17 -11.57 22.97
N THR A 113 5.28 -11.65 23.71
CA THR A 113 6.63 -11.36 23.19
C THR A 113 7.44 -12.64 22.98
N LEU A 114 8.20 -12.71 21.89
CA LEU A 114 9.12 -13.82 21.63
C LEU A 114 10.52 -13.59 22.20
N GLY A 115 11.02 -12.36 22.15
CA GLY A 115 12.36 -12.01 22.64
C GLY A 115 12.32 -10.92 23.70
N THR A 116 13.51 -10.54 24.18
CA THR A 116 13.67 -9.40 25.09
C THR A 116 13.40 -8.06 24.40
N SER A 117 13.48 -8.04 23.06
CA SER A 117 12.99 -6.98 22.18
C SER A 117 12.57 -7.55 20.82
N LEU A 118 11.81 -6.79 20.03
CA LEU A 118 11.45 -7.21 18.67
C LEU A 118 12.67 -7.37 17.74
N ALA A 119 13.76 -6.64 18.02
CA ALA A 119 15.00 -6.71 17.26
C ALA A 119 15.85 -7.94 17.61
N SER A 120 15.62 -8.55 18.78
CA SER A 120 16.41 -9.70 19.27
C SER A 120 16.06 -11.02 18.57
N VAL A 121 14.96 -11.06 17.80
CA VAL A 121 14.44 -12.27 17.16
C VAL A 121 14.55 -12.17 15.66
N THR A 122 15.08 -13.21 15.02
CA THR A 122 14.90 -13.46 13.59
C THR A 122 13.79 -14.49 13.39
N ALA A 123 12.83 -14.18 12.52
CA ALA A 123 11.73 -15.08 12.19
C ALA A 123 11.87 -15.61 10.77
N SER A 124 11.55 -16.88 10.58
CA SER A 124 11.33 -17.47 9.26
C SER A 124 9.92 -18.06 9.18
N VAL A 125 9.26 -17.85 8.04
CA VAL A 125 7.92 -18.36 7.76
C VAL A 125 7.99 -19.21 6.51
N SER A 126 7.68 -20.49 6.63
CA SER A 126 7.73 -21.46 5.52
C SER A 126 6.50 -21.35 4.63
N ASN A 127 6.59 -21.87 3.41
CA ASN A 127 5.46 -21.93 2.50
C ASN A 127 4.27 -22.69 3.13
N GLY A 128 3.07 -22.14 2.99
CA GLY A 128 1.84 -22.66 3.61
C GLY A 128 1.68 -22.35 5.11
N ALA A 129 2.68 -21.75 5.77
CA ALA A 129 2.59 -21.32 7.15
C ALA A 129 2.19 -19.84 7.27
N THR A 130 1.60 -19.47 8.40
CA THR A 130 1.22 -18.09 8.73
C THR A 130 1.85 -17.64 10.05
N LEU A 131 2.56 -16.52 10.01
CA LEU A 131 2.93 -15.78 11.21
C LEU A 131 1.96 -14.60 11.35
N GLN A 132 1.13 -14.63 12.39
CA GLN A 132 0.18 -13.57 12.70
C GLN A 132 0.66 -12.78 13.92
N ALA A 133 0.56 -11.45 13.86
CA ALA A 133 0.91 -10.56 14.96
C ALA A 133 0.29 -9.17 14.75
N ASN A 134 0.42 -8.28 15.74
CA ASN A 134 0.35 -6.83 15.50
C ASN A 134 1.78 -6.25 15.44
N SER A 135 1.90 -4.96 15.13
CA SER A 135 3.20 -4.30 14.98
C SER A 135 4.06 -4.27 16.26
N SER A 136 3.47 -4.43 17.44
CA SER A 136 4.17 -4.48 18.74
C SER A 136 4.68 -5.87 19.11
N ASN A 137 4.29 -6.92 18.38
CA ASN A 137 4.67 -8.31 18.67
C ASN A 137 5.48 -8.98 17.55
N LEU A 138 5.40 -8.47 16.32
CA LEU A 138 6.12 -9.05 15.18
C LEU A 138 7.64 -8.76 15.28
N PRO A 139 8.53 -9.76 15.13
CA PRO A 139 9.97 -9.56 15.04
C PRO A 139 10.36 -8.60 13.90
N LEU A 140 11.42 -7.79 14.08
CA LEU A 140 11.80 -6.78 13.09
C LEU A 140 12.56 -7.33 11.87
N SER A 141 12.93 -8.62 11.88
CA SER A 141 13.59 -9.28 10.75
C SER A 141 12.85 -10.57 10.42
N VAL A 142 12.14 -10.58 9.29
CA VAL A 142 11.30 -11.71 8.87
C VAL A 142 11.70 -12.18 7.47
N SER A 143 12.09 -13.45 7.36
CA SER A 143 12.22 -14.16 6.08
C SER A 143 10.92 -14.91 5.81
N ASN A 144 10.14 -14.43 4.86
CA ASN A 144 8.79 -14.88 4.58
C ASN A 144 8.71 -15.63 3.26
N SER A 145 8.40 -16.92 3.31
CA SER A 145 8.01 -17.75 2.15
C SER A 145 6.55 -18.19 2.21
N GLY A 146 5.81 -17.82 3.26
CA GLY A 146 4.40 -18.13 3.47
C GLY A 146 3.56 -16.86 3.56
N LEU A 147 2.89 -16.66 4.69
CA LEU A 147 2.10 -15.47 4.97
C LEU A 147 2.55 -14.79 6.27
N VAL A 148 2.78 -13.48 6.21
CA VAL A 148 2.82 -12.63 7.40
C VAL A 148 1.52 -11.83 7.46
N ARG A 149 0.73 -12.03 8.52
CA ARG A 149 -0.52 -11.30 8.75
C ARG A 149 -0.38 -10.33 9.91
N PHE A 150 -0.55 -9.05 9.61
CA PHE A 150 -0.76 -8.03 10.62
C PHE A 150 -2.24 -7.99 11.03
N LEU A 151 -2.59 -8.59 12.16
CA LEU A 151 -3.90 -8.42 12.79
C LEU A 151 -3.89 -7.15 13.65
N GLN A 152 -3.98 -6.00 12.99
CA GLN A 152 -3.77 -4.70 13.61
C GLN A 152 -5.12 -4.06 13.98
N LYS A 153 -5.49 -4.11 15.26
CA LYS A 153 -6.78 -3.57 15.76
C LYS A 153 -6.71 -2.10 16.16
N ASN A 154 -5.54 -1.63 16.58
CA ASN A 154 -5.29 -0.24 16.98
C ASN A 154 -4.23 0.38 16.06
N GLN A 155 -3.99 1.67 16.17
CA GLN A 155 -2.84 2.27 15.49
C GLN A 155 -1.53 1.65 15.98
N GLY A 156 -0.62 1.32 15.06
CA GLY A 156 0.72 0.82 15.37
C GLY A 156 1.70 1.09 14.24
N GLU A 157 2.97 1.26 14.61
CA GLU A 157 4.08 1.42 13.68
C GLU A 157 4.92 0.14 13.64
N TYR A 158 5.34 -0.25 12.45
CA TYR A 158 6.27 -1.35 12.22
C TYR A 158 7.48 -0.85 11.42
N LEU A 159 8.67 -1.02 12.02
CA LEU A 159 9.98 -0.59 11.50
C LEU A 159 10.84 -1.78 11.02
N GLY A 160 10.26 -2.97 10.97
CA GLY A 160 10.98 -4.17 10.57
C GLY A 160 10.98 -4.38 9.06
N THR A 161 11.93 -5.19 8.59
CA THR A 161 12.02 -5.60 7.20
C THR A 161 11.44 -7.01 7.02
N ILE A 162 10.61 -7.16 5.99
CA ILE A 162 10.08 -8.44 5.53
C ILE A 162 10.67 -8.73 4.15
N SER A 163 11.20 -9.93 3.98
CA SER A 163 11.87 -10.40 2.75
C SER A 163 11.33 -11.76 2.32
N GLY A 164 11.66 -12.23 1.11
CA GLY A 164 11.33 -13.59 0.64
C GLY A 164 10.13 -13.64 -0.33
N SER A 165 9.67 -14.84 -0.69
CA SER A 165 8.63 -15.02 -1.71
C SER A 165 7.18 -14.92 -1.20
N GLY A 166 7.00 -14.83 0.12
CA GLY A 166 5.70 -14.87 0.76
C GLY A 166 4.91 -13.57 0.63
N ALA A 167 3.62 -13.65 0.96
CA ALA A 167 2.69 -12.53 0.94
C ALA A 167 2.60 -11.83 2.30
N VAL A 168 2.11 -10.59 2.28
CA VAL A 168 1.77 -9.81 3.48
C VAL A 168 0.28 -9.49 3.48
N GLU A 169 -0.37 -9.65 4.62
CA GLU A 169 -1.78 -9.30 4.80
C GLU A 169 -1.93 -8.26 5.93
N LYS A 170 -2.61 -7.16 5.64
CA LYS A 170 -3.12 -6.22 6.64
C LYS A 170 -4.59 -6.55 6.93
N ALA A 171 -4.85 -6.98 8.16
CA ALA A 171 -6.16 -7.25 8.72
C ALA A 171 -6.40 -6.39 9.98
N GLY A 172 -7.63 -6.44 10.48
CA GLY A 172 -8.08 -5.65 11.64
C GLY A 172 -8.33 -4.18 11.30
N THR A 173 -9.21 -3.56 12.08
CA THR A 173 -9.75 -2.22 11.80
C THR A 173 -8.78 -1.07 12.05
N GLY A 174 -7.62 -1.33 12.65
CA GLY A 174 -6.63 -0.31 13.01
C GLY A 174 -5.75 0.14 11.84
N THR A 175 -4.93 1.16 12.11
CA THR A 175 -3.92 1.66 11.17
C THR A 175 -2.57 0.99 11.43
N LEU A 176 -1.95 0.45 10.37
CA LEU A 176 -0.55 0.02 10.37
C LEU A 176 0.29 1.04 9.60
N LEU A 177 1.23 1.70 10.28
CA LEU A 177 2.30 2.46 9.63
C LEU A 177 3.46 1.52 9.32
N PHE A 178 3.75 1.36 8.04
CA PHE A 178 4.83 0.56 7.52
C PHE A 178 5.97 1.49 7.09
N ASN A 179 6.91 1.73 8.01
CA ASN A 179 8.00 2.72 7.87
C ASN A 179 9.32 2.04 7.51
N SER A 180 9.28 1.14 6.53
CA SER A 180 10.45 0.35 6.10
C SER A 180 10.41 0.04 4.61
N VAL A 181 11.60 -0.23 4.06
CA VAL A 181 11.76 -0.77 2.70
C VAL A 181 11.70 -2.28 2.80
N ASN A 182 10.65 -2.88 2.24
CA ASN A 182 10.48 -4.32 2.24
C ASN A 182 10.92 -4.92 0.90
N SER A 183 11.31 -6.20 0.92
CA SER A 183 11.82 -6.92 -0.25
C SER A 183 11.08 -8.24 -0.51
N TYR A 184 9.94 -8.46 0.15
CA TYR A 184 9.10 -9.61 -0.15
C TYR A 184 8.45 -9.47 -1.54
N THR A 185 8.36 -10.56 -2.29
CA THR A 185 7.87 -10.53 -3.68
C THR A 185 6.43 -11.00 -3.84
N GLY A 186 5.85 -11.66 -2.82
CA GLY A 186 4.41 -11.93 -2.78
C GLY A 186 3.59 -10.64 -2.66
N GLY A 187 2.32 -10.71 -3.04
CA GLY A 187 1.44 -9.53 -3.01
C GLY A 187 1.12 -9.05 -1.59
N THR A 188 0.63 -7.81 -1.50
CA THR A 188 0.10 -7.24 -0.26
C THR A 188 -1.42 -7.17 -0.30
N ALA A 189 -2.11 -7.86 0.61
CA ALA A 189 -3.56 -7.77 0.74
C ALA A 189 -3.93 -6.81 1.88
N VAL A 190 -4.67 -5.74 1.56
CA VAL A 190 -5.24 -4.83 2.56
C VAL A 190 -6.73 -5.13 2.69
N ASN A 191 -7.04 -6.02 3.63
CA ASN A 191 -8.38 -6.58 3.80
C ASN A 191 -9.25 -5.74 4.72
N ASP A 192 -8.65 -5.04 5.70
CA ASP A 192 -9.37 -4.21 6.67
C ASP A 192 -8.46 -3.11 7.26
N GLY A 193 -9.09 -2.04 7.77
CA GLY A 193 -8.43 -0.87 8.34
C GLY A 193 -7.56 -0.13 7.32
N THR A 194 -6.45 0.44 7.80
CA THR A 194 -5.57 1.28 6.98
C THR A 194 -4.14 0.74 6.97
N LEU A 195 -3.56 0.56 5.78
CA LEU A 195 -2.12 0.40 5.59
C LEU A 195 -1.52 1.71 5.10
N ILE A 196 -0.59 2.28 5.86
CA ILE A 196 0.18 3.46 5.47
C ILE A 196 1.60 3.02 5.15
N VAL A 197 2.05 3.26 3.93
CA VAL A 197 3.42 3.03 3.47
C VAL A 197 4.16 4.36 3.58
N GLY A 198 5.01 4.48 4.60
CA GLY A 198 5.80 5.69 4.86
C GLY A 198 5.00 6.87 5.42
N ASP A 199 5.45 7.38 6.55
CA ASP A 199 5.13 8.73 7.02
C ASP A 199 6.07 9.79 6.37
N SER A 200 5.98 11.05 6.82
CA SER A 200 6.77 12.15 6.25
C SER A 200 8.28 12.02 6.50
N ALA A 201 8.70 11.28 7.54
CA ALA A 201 10.11 11.00 7.81
C ALA A 201 10.60 9.76 7.04
N HIS A 202 9.70 8.90 6.60
CA HIS A 202 9.98 7.63 5.92
C HIS A 202 9.38 7.56 4.52
N ALA A 203 9.45 8.65 3.75
CA ALA A 203 8.92 8.71 2.38
C ALA A 203 9.58 7.70 1.41
N SER A 204 10.72 7.10 1.78
CA SER A 204 11.36 6.01 1.02
C SER A 204 10.78 4.62 1.32
N ALA A 205 9.90 4.49 2.32
CA ALA A 205 9.26 3.22 2.64
C ALA A 205 8.52 2.65 1.42
N SER A 206 8.57 1.33 1.28
CA SER A 206 7.95 0.69 0.13
C SER A 206 7.48 -0.74 0.37
N LEU A 207 6.45 -1.10 -0.40
CA LEU A 207 6.06 -2.47 -0.67
C LEU A 207 6.81 -2.93 -1.92
N ALA A 208 7.43 -4.11 -1.89
CA ALA A 208 8.25 -4.61 -3.00
C ALA A 208 7.42 -5.21 -4.15
N SER A 209 6.13 -5.44 -3.95
CA SER A 209 5.22 -6.04 -4.94
C SER A 209 3.87 -5.31 -4.94
N GLY A 210 2.96 -5.76 -5.80
CA GLY A 210 1.63 -5.19 -5.96
C GLY A 210 0.74 -5.33 -4.73
N ALA A 211 -0.38 -4.60 -4.72
CA ALA A 211 -1.32 -4.57 -3.61
C ALA A 211 -2.79 -4.68 -4.06
N THR A 212 -3.61 -5.34 -3.24
CA THR A 212 -5.07 -5.33 -3.37
C THR A 212 -5.68 -4.61 -2.18
N VAL A 213 -6.67 -3.76 -2.42
CA VAL A 213 -7.36 -2.99 -1.38
C VAL A 213 -8.84 -3.37 -1.42
N ALA A 214 -9.30 -4.03 -0.36
CA ALA A 214 -10.68 -4.45 -0.22
C ALA A 214 -11.62 -3.25 0.01
N ALA A 215 -12.90 -3.44 -0.28
CA ALA A 215 -13.92 -2.43 0.04
C ALA A 215 -13.94 -2.16 1.55
N GLY A 216 -13.94 -0.88 1.93
CA GLY A 216 -13.86 -0.44 3.34
C GLY A 216 -12.43 -0.33 3.89
N ALA A 217 -11.43 -0.93 3.23
CA ALA A 217 -10.03 -0.79 3.60
C ALA A 217 -9.36 0.41 2.92
N SER A 218 -8.22 0.84 3.44
CA SER A 218 -7.46 1.97 2.94
C SER A 218 -5.96 1.66 2.77
N LEU A 219 -5.36 2.12 1.68
CA LEU A 219 -3.93 2.07 1.42
C LEU A 219 -3.42 3.46 1.03
N GLY A 220 -2.23 3.85 1.49
CA GLY A 220 -1.65 5.13 1.06
C GLY A 220 -0.40 5.50 1.81
N GLY A 221 -0.09 6.80 1.87
CA GLY A 221 1.07 7.32 2.60
C GLY A 221 1.94 8.25 1.75
N TYR A 222 3.20 8.42 2.16
CA TYR A 222 4.24 9.15 1.40
C TYR A 222 5.14 8.21 0.58
N GLY A 223 5.05 6.90 0.83
CA GLY A 223 5.90 5.88 0.24
C GLY A 223 5.42 5.37 -1.12
N THR A 224 5.90 4.17 -1.46
CA THR A 224 5.76 3.60 -2.81
C THR A 224 5.26 2.15 -2.78
N VAL A 225 4.41 1.78 -3.75
CA VAL A 225 4.09 0.39 -4.08
C VAL A 225 4.81 0.00 -5.37
N ASN A 226 5.73 -0.96 -5.32
CA ASN A 226 6.51 -1.43 -6.47
C ASN A 226 5.82 -2.56 -7.23
N GLY A 227 4.60 -2.31 -7.70
CA GLY A 227 3.83 -3.24 -8.52
C GLY A 227 2.41 -2.78 -8.78
N ASP A 228 1.61 -3.65 -9.38
CA ASP A 228 0.24 -3.36 -9.75
C ASP A 228 -0.67 -3.22 -8.51
N VAL A 229 -1.58 -2.25 -8.55
CA VAL A 229 -2.56 -2.00 -7.49
C VAL A 229 -3.98 -2.19 -8.02
N THR A 230 -4.77 -3.00 -7.32
CA THR A 230 -6.22 -3.10 -7.53
C THR A 230 -6.95 -2.48 -6.34
N ASN A 231 -7.62 -1.36 -6.57
CA ASN A 231 -8.33 -0.62 -5.53
C ASN A 231 -9.84 -0.78 -5.64
N SER A 232 -10.44 -1.47 -4.66
CA SER A 232 -11.89 -1.46 -4.38
C SER A 232 -12.25 -0.69 -3.10
N GLY A 233 -11.26 -0.23 -2.34
CA GLY A 233 -11.41 0.58 -1.13
C GLY A 233 -11.02 2.03 -1.37
N THR A 234 -10.14 2.55 -0.51
CA THR A 234 -9.59 3.90 -0.62
C THR A 234 -8.08 3.88 -0.84
N LEU A 235 -7.60 4.60 -1.85
CA LEU A 235 -6.21 5.04 -1.95
C LEU A 235 -6.08 6.47 -1.45
N GLY A 236 -5.17 6.74 -0.51
CA GLY A 236 -4.98 8.08 0.06
C GLY A 236 -3.56 8.62 -0.12
N ALA A 237 -3.43 9.84 -0.61
CA ALA A 237 -2.13 10.55 -0.57
C ALA A 237 -1.88 11.11 0.84
N ALA A 238 -0.94 10.52 1.56
CA ALA A 238 -0.49 10.92 2.90
C ALA A 238 -1.52 11.59 3.83
N ASN A 239 -1.56 12.93 3.89
CA ASN A 239 -2.38 13.72 4.81
C ASN A 239 -3.91 13.61 4.57
N THR A 240 -4.31 12.81 3.60
CA THR A 240 -5.70 12.36 3.42
C THR A 240 -6.07 11.21 4.35
N LEU A 241 -5.09 10.56 4.97
CA LEU A 241 -5.26 9.41 5.85
C LEU A 241 -4.91 9.79 7.29
N SER A 242 -5.71 9.32 8.26
CA SER A 242 -5.34 9.37 9.68
C SER A 242 -4.29 8.29 9.98
N PRO A 243 -3.22 8.60 10.72
CA PRO A 243 -2.98 9.80 11.54
C PRO A 243 -2.26 10.96 10.84
N LEU A 244 -1.95 10.87 9.55
CA LEU A 244 -1.07 11.79 8.83
C LEU A 244 -1.71 13.16 8.50
N SER A 245 -2.93 13.44 8.95
CA SER A 245 -3.72 14.60 8.51
C SER A 245 -3.10 15.97 8.80
N ALA A 246 -2.20 16.04 9.79
CA ALA A 246 -1.44 17.25 10.12
C ALA A 246 -0.10 17.36 9.34
N GLY A 247 0.25 16.35 8.55
CA GLY A 247 1.50 16.30 7.79
C GLY A 247 1.49 17.16 6.53
N PRO A 248 2.66 17.34 5.89
CA PRO A 248 2.80 18.05 4.63
C PRO A 248 2.01 17.38 3.49
N GLN A 249 1.92 18.06 2.35
CA GLN A 249 1.34 17.51 1.12
C GLN A 249 2.01 16.18 0.76
N GLY A 250 1.19 15.19 0.39
CA GLY A 250 1.62 13.85 0.03
C GLY A 250 1.86 13.68 -1.46
N ASN A 251 2.81 12.80 -1.78
CA ASN A 251 2.94 12.17 -3.09
C ASN A 251 3.01 10.65 -2.87
N PHE A 252 1.90 9.96 -3.07
CA PHE A 252 1.88 8.49 -3.01
C PHE A 252 2.23 7.92 -4.39
N GLN A 253 3.08 6.90 -4.45
CA GLN A 253 3.60 6.38 -5.71
C GLN A 253 3.21 4.92 -5.95
N ILE A 254 2.83 4.62 -7.18
CA ILE A 254 2.58 3.27 -7.68
C ILE A 254 3.48 3.05 -8.89
N ASN A 255 4.50 2.21 -8.74
CA ASN A 255 5.40 1.80 -9.82
C ASN A 255 4.85 0.58 -10.55
N GLY A 256 3.64 0.74 -11.11
CA GLY A 256 2.89 -0.31 -11.78
C GLY A 256 1.55 0.23 -12.29
N ASN A 257 0.66 -0.67 -12.70
CA ASN A 257 -0.68 -0.34 -13.13
C ASN A 257 -1.60 -0.07 -11.93
N LEU A 258 -2.55 0.85 -12.08
CA LEU A 258 -3.63 1.07 -11.13
C LEU A 258 -4.98 0.74 -11.77
N THR A 259 -5.67 -0.25 -11.23
CA THR A 259 -7.08 -0.53 -11.53
C THR A 259 -7.95 0.01 -10.39
N ASN A 260 -8.85 0.94 -10.68
CA ASN A 260 -9.61 1.67 -9.67
C ASN A 260 -11.14 1.50 -9.83
N THR A 261 -11.75 0.67 -8.99
CA THR A 261 -13.20 0.61 -8.75
C THR A 261 -13.62 1.43 -7.52
N GLY A 262 -12.68 1.71 -6.61
CA GLY A 262 -12.91 2.45 -5.38
C GLY A 262 -12.65 3.96 -5.47
N LEU A 263 -12.25 4.53 -4.33
CA LEU A 263 -11.92 5.94 -4.16
C LEU A 263 -10.40 6.15 -4.21
N VAL A 264 -9.97 7.15 -4.98
CA VAL A 264 -8.66 7.80 -4.81
C VAL A 264 -8.92 9.13 -4.11
N GLN A 265 -8.56 9.22 -2.84
CA GLN A 265 -8.66 10.42 -2.02
C GLN A 265 -7.36 11.22 -2.11
N LEU A 266 -7.38 12.35 -2.83
CA LEU A 266 -6.28 13.32 -2.87
C LEU A 266 -6.62 14.58 -2.08
N GLY A 267 -7.90 14.95 -1.98
CA GLY A 267 -8.36 16.09 -1.17
C GLY A 267 -8.04 15.91 0.32
N GLY A 268 -7.00 16.60 0.81
CA GLY A 268 -6.59 16.58 2.22
C GLY A 268 -7.02 17.84 2.98
N SER A 269 -6.16 18.29 3.89
CA SER A 269 -6.34 19.55 4.64
C SER A 269 -6.10 20.82 3.79
N GLY A 270 -5.48 20.67 2.62
CA GLY A 270 -5.20 21.74 1.67
C GLY A 270 -5.24 21.23 0.23
N VAL A 271 -4.49 21.90 -0.64
CA VAL A 271 -4.37 21.58 -2.07
C VAL A 271 -2.91 21.28 -2.39
N GLY A 272 -2.64 20.33 -3.28
CA GLY A 272 -1.32 19.99 -3.81
C GLY A 272 -0.91 18.52 -3.64
N ASN A 273 -1.78 17.67 -3.08
CA ASN A 273 -1.51 16.25 -2.98
C ASN A 273 -1.49 15.59 -4.35
N SER A 274 -0.70 14.53 -4.48
CA SER A 274 -0.61 13.77 -5.71
C SER A 274 -0.58 12.26 -5.50
N LEU A 275 -1.09 11.55 -6.50
CA LEU A 275 -0.87 10.13 -6.72
C LEU A 275 -0.16 9.97 -8.06
N THR A 276 1.01 9.36 -8.06
CA THR A 276 1.76 9.04 -9.28
C THR A 276 1.61 7.56 -9.63
N VAL A 277 1.15 7.28 -10.85
CA VAL A 277 1.05 5.94 -11.43
C VAL A 277 2.06 5.83 -12.58
N ALA A 278 3.17 5.15 -12.35
CA ALA A 278 4.16 4.83 -13.38
C ALA A 278 3.77 3.54 -14.12
N GLY A 279 2.64 3.61 -14.82
CA GLY A 279 2.00 2.51 -15.53
C GLY A 279 0.63 2.93 -16.06
N ASN A 280 -0.22 1.97 -16.40
CA ASN A 280 -1.57 2.26 -16.86
C ASN A 280 -2.50 2.61 -15.69
N TYR A 281 -3.33 3.64 -15.88
CA TYR A 281 -4.48 3.91 -15.04
C TYR A 281 -5.75 3.39 -15.72
N SER A 282 -6.49 2.49 -15.06
CA SER A 282 -7.76 1.97 -15.55
C SER A 282 -8.87 2.29 -14.54
N GLY A 283 -9.74 3.23 -14.90
CA GLY A 283 -10.93 3.55 -14.12
C GLY A 283 -12.07 2.58 -14.40
N GLN A 284 -12.70 2.03 -13.36
CA GLN A 284 -13.87 1.15 -13.46
C GLN A 284 -15.05 1.73 -12.67
N ASN A 285 -15.47 2.93 -13.06
CA ASN A 285 -16.45 3.77 -12.37
C ASN A 285 -16.04 4.24 -10.96
N GLY A 286 -14.75 4.17 -10.64
CA GLY A 286 -14.22 4.71 -9.40
C GLY A 286 -14.28 6.24 -9.33
N VAL A 287 -13.93 6.79 -8.17
CA VAL A 287 -13.92 8.23 -7.90
C VAL A 287 -12.49 8.70 -7.62
N ILE A 288 -12.15 9.90 -8.07
CA ILE A 288 -10.96 10.64 -7.64
C ILE A 288 -11.45 11.93 -6.98
N ALA A 289 -11.24 12.07 -5.67
CA ALA A 289 -11.60 13.26 -4.91
C ALA A 289 -10.40 14.20 -4.79
N LEU A 290 -10.57 15.44 -5.27
CA LEU A 290 -9.52 16.44 -5.42
C LEU A 290 -9.96 17.74 -4.72
N ASN A 291 -9.04 18.36 -4.00
CA ASN A 291 -9.15 19.75 -3.63
C ASN A 291 -8.50 20.62 -4.72
N THR A 292 -9.15 21.72 -5.07
CA THR A 292 -8.69 22.63 -6.11
C THR A 292 -8.99 24.06 -5.69
N VAL A 293 -8.07 24.99 -5.94
CA VAL A 293 -8.37 26.42 -5.90
C VAL A 293 -9.01 26.79 -7.23
N LEU A 294 -10.33 26.98 -7.28
CA LEU A 294 -11.01 27.40 -8.52
C LEU A 294 -10.68 28.86 -8.84
N ALA A 295 -9.71 29.07 -9.73
CA ALA A 295 -9.22 30.37 -10.18
C ALA A 295 -8.83 30.31 -11.67
N GLY A 296 -7.79 31.04 -12.09
CA GLY A 296 -7.34 31.08 -13.49
C GLY A 296 -6.46 29.89 -13.85
N ASP A 297 -5.77 30.00 -14.99
CA ASP A 297 -4.84 28.96 -15.45
C ASP A 297 -3.76 28.62 -14.42
N GLY A 298 -3.41 27.35 -14.32
CA GLY A 298 -2.33 26.89 -13.43
C GLY A 298 -2.63 27.01 -11.94
N ALA A 299 -3.88 27.32 -11.55
CA ALA A 299 -4.26 27.34 -10.14
C ALA A 299 -3.93 26.02 -9.43
N ALA A 300 -3.65 26.10 -8.14
CA ALA A 300 -3.28 24.91 -7.37
C ALA A 300 -4.42 23.88 -7.39
N SER A 301 -4.06 22.63 -7.62
CA SER A 301 -4.94 21.48 -7.51
C SER A 301 -4.17 20.28 -6.99
N ASP A 302 -4.87 19.38 -6.32
CA ASP A 302 -4.44 17.99 -6.22
C ASP A 302 -4.40 17.36 -7.61
N LYS A 303 -3.58 16.31 -7.79
CA LYS A 303 -3.35 15.71 -9.11
C LYS A 303 -3.22 14.19 -9.10
N LEU A 304 -3.88 13.56 -10.06
CA LEU A 304 -3.46 12.24 -10.54
C LEU A 304 -2.38 12.43 -11.61
N ILE A 305 -1.24 11.78 -11.46
CA ILE A 305 -0.14 11.79 -12.43
C ILE A 305 -0.01 10.39 -13.04
N VAL A 306 -0.07 10.29 -14.36
CA VAL A 306 0.19 9.05 -15.12
C VAL A 306 1.47 9.24 -15.91
N SER A 307 2.46 8.38 -15.67
CA SER A 307 3.79 8.46 -16.26
C SER A 307 4.08 7.23 -17.13
N GLY A 308 4.33 7.43 -18.42
CA GLY A 308 4.72 6.37 -19.38
C GLY A 308 3.61 5.40 -19.82
N GLY A 309 2.43 5.40 -19.18
CA GLY A 309 1.31 4.50 -19.51
C GLY A 309 0.10 5.19 -20.14
N SER A 310 -1.07 4.57 -20.04
CA SER A 310 -2.34 5.13 -20.54
C SER A 310 -3.40 5.25 -19.46
N ALA A 311 -4.12 6.37 -19.43
CA ALA A 311 -5.34 6.53 -18.65
C ALA A 311 -6.58 6.14 -19.47
N SER A 312 -7.30 5.13 -19.02
CA SER A 312 -8.41 4.50 -19.75
C SER A 312 -9.58 4.14 -18.82
N GLY A 313 -10.64 3.57 -19.39
CA GLY A 313 -11.86 3.22 -18.65
C GLY A 313 -12.72 4.45 -18.37
N SER A 314 -13.24 4.56 -17.14
CA SER A 314 -14.00 5.72 -16.68
C SER A 314 -13.86 5.92 -15.17
N SER A 315 -13.53 7.13 -14.75
CA SER A 315 -13.56 7.58 -13.35
C SER A 315 -14.22 8.94 -13.21
N THR A 316 -14.87 9.16 -12.06
CA THR A 316 -15.48 10.45 -11.73
C THR A 316 -14.49 11.31 -10.97
N LEU A 317 -14.18 12.49 -11.49
CA LEU A 317 -13.44 13.53 -10.76
C LEU A 317 -14.43 14.31 -9.90
N LYS A 318 -14.26 14.26 -8.58
CA LYS A 318 -15.02 15.06 -7.60
C LYS A 318 -14.13 16.17 -7.09
N VAL A 319 -14.41 17.39 -7.49
CA VAL A 319 -13.61 18.56 -7.15
C VAL A 319 -14.27 19.33 -6.00
N THR A 320 -13.48 19.65 -4.98
CA THR A 320 -13.85 20.54 -3.87
C THR A 320 -13.09 21.85 -4.02
N ASN A 321 -13.80 22.98 -4.11
CA ASN A 321 -13.18 24.29 -4.16
C ASN A 321 -12.62 24.69 -2.79
N ILE A 322 -11.32 24.95 -2.70
CA ILE A 322 -10.65 25.43 -1.49
C ILE A 322 -10.25 26.90 -1.70
N GLY A 323 -11.12 27.82 -1.27
CA GLY A 323 -10.83 29.26 -1.24
C GLY A 323 -10.72 29.94 -2.61
N GLY A 324 -11.04 29.26 -3.72
CA GLY A 324 -11.03 29.86 -5.06
C GLY A 324 -12.21 30.81 -5.26
N ALA A 325 -11.92 32.04 -5.70
CA ALA A 325 -12.93 33.06 -5.99
C ALA A 325 -13.53 32.95 -7.41
N GLY A 326 -12.94 32.11 -8.27
CA GLY A 326 -13.22 32.05 -9.70
C GLY A 326 -12.45 33.09 -10.51
N ALA A 327 -11.94 32.67 -11.67
CA ALA A 327 -11.34 33.54 -12.68
C ALA A 327 -11.34 32.83 -14.05
N GLN A 328 -11.17 33.59 -15.13
CA GLN A 328 -11.11 33.06 -16.49
C GLN A 328 -9.86 32.17 -16.70
N THR A 329 -10.00 31.08 -17.47
CA THR A 329 -8.90 30.19 -17.90
C THR A 329 -8.57 30.40 -19.37
N ALA A 330 -7.71 31.36 -19.69
CA ALA A 330 -7.40 31.75 -21.07
C ALA A 330 -6.38 30.83 -21.77
N ALA A 331 -5.70 29.95 -21.04
CA ALA A 331 -4.71 29.00 -21.55
C ALA A 331 -5.13 27.55 -21.26
N ASP A 332 -4.23 26.74 -20.71
CA ASP A 332 -4.45 25.31 -20.48
C ASP A 332 -5.57 25.02 -19.47
N GLY A 333 -5.87 25.91 -18.53
CA GLY A 333 -6.79 25.69 -17.42
C GLY A 333 -6.12 25.18 -16.14
N ILE A 334 -6.94 24.63 -15.23
CA ILE A 334 -6.49 24.08 -13.95
C ILE A 334 -6.30 22.57 -14.09
N GLN A 335 -5.05 22.10 -14.05
CA GLN A 335 -4.73 20.69 -14.33
C GLN A 335 -5.10 19.77 -13.16
N LEU A 336 -5.96 18.77 -13.42
CA LEU A 336 -6.38 17.75 -12.46
C LEU A 336 -5.73 16.39 -12.69
N VAL A 337 -5.50 16.05 -13.97
CA VAL A 337 -4.79 14.83 -14.37
C VAL A 337 -3.64 15.23 -15.26
N GLN A 338 -2.45 14.76 -14.92
CA GLN A 338 -1.23 15.04 -15.66
C GLN A 338 -0.75 13.76 -16.35
N ALA A 339 -0.56 13.82 -17.66
CA ALA A 339 0.15 12.80 -18.41
C ALA A 339 1.60 13.24 -18.62
N THR A 340 2.57 12.39 -18.22
CA THR A 340 4.01 12.66 -18.34
C THR A 340 4.74 11.49 -19.00
N ASN A 341 5.98 11.71 -19.45
CA ASN A 341 6.85 10.67 -19.99
C ASN A 341 6.21 9.86 -21.14
N GLY A 342 5.47 10.54 -22.02
CA GLY A 342 4.78 9.90 -23.15
C GLY A 342 3.43 9.27 -22.79
N ALA A 343 2.92 9.47 -21.58
CA ALA A 343 1.62 8.95 -21.20
C ALA A 343 0.47 9.51 -22.06
N THR A 344 -0.56 8.70 -22.25
CA THR A 344 -1.75 9.03 -23.05
C THR A 344 -3.03 8.93 -22.22
N SER A 345 -4.14 9.43 -22.74
CA SER A 345 -5.46 9.17 -22.17
C SER A 345 -6.54 9.04 -23.23
N THR A 346 -7.53 8.19 -22.96
CA THR A 346 -8.73 8.04 -23.80
C THR A 346 -9.77 9.11 -23.45
N ALA A 347 -10.67 9.45 -24.39
CA ALA A 347 -11.67 10.50 -24.20
C ALA A 347 -12.69 10.21 -23.08
N ASN A 348 -12.87 8.95 -22.68
CA ASN A 348 -13.85 8.55 -21.67
C ASN A 348 -13.23 8.28 -20.29
N ALA A 349 -11.89 8.40 -20.18
CA ALA A 349 -11.14 8.07 -18.97
C ALA A 349 -11.63 8.82 -17.73
N PHE A 350 -12.06 10.06 -17.89
CA PHE A 350 -12.51 10.91 -16.79
C PHE A 350 -13.78 11.68 -17.14
N LYS A 351 -14.63 11.87 -16.13
CA LYS A 351 -15.80 12.76 -16.17
C LYS A 351 -15.86 13.60 -14.91
N LEU A 352 -16.37 14.83 -15.01
CA LEU A 352 -16.56 15.69 -13.84
C LEU A 352 -17.87 15.35 -13.13
N SER A 353 -17.83 15.23 -11.81
CA SER A 353 -19.04 15.08 -10.99
C SER A 353 -19.97 16.26 -11.22
N GLY A 354 -21.21 16.00 -11.64
CA GLY A 354 -22.21 17.04 -11.93
C GLY A 354 -22.00 17.80 -13.25
N GLY A 355 -20.99 17.45 -14.05
CA GLY A 355 -20.71 18.07 -15.36
C GLY A 355 -19.96 19.41 -15.28
N THR A 356 -20.22 20.21 -14.26
CA THR A 356 -19.50 21.47 -13.98
C THR A 356 -19.21 21.65 -12.49
N VAL A 357 -18.24 22.51 -12.19
CA VAL A 357 -18.00 23.06 -10.85
C VAL A 357 -17.91 24.58 -10.93
N SER A 358 -18.41 25.31 -9.94
CA SER A 358 -18.52 26.76 -10.02
C SER A 358 -17.83 27.47 -8.85
N ALA A 359 -17.28 28.65 -9.13
CA ALA A 359 -16.75 29.58 -8.13
C ALA A 359 -16.99 31.02 -8.60
N GLY A 360 -17.57 31.84 -7.73
CA GLY A 360 -17.97 33.20 -8.08
C GLY A 360 -18.88 33.21 -9.31
N ALA A 361 -18.55 34.04 -10.30
CA ALA A 361 -19.28 34.17 -11.55
C ALA A 361 -18.93 33.10 -12.61
N TYR A 362 -18.02 32.17 -12.31
CA TYR A 362 -17.46 31.25 -13.28
C TYR A 362 -17.96 29.82 -13.06
N SER A 363 -18.31 29.15 -14.15
CA SER A 363 -18.56 27.71 -14.19
C SER A 363 -17.50 27.02 -15.03
N TYR A 364 -16.86 26.02 -14.46
CA TYR A 364 -15.78 25.25 -15.06
C TYR A 364 -16.30 23.89 -15.50
N TYR A 365 -15.91 23.46 -16.69
CA TYR A 365 -16.13 22.13 -17.23
C TYR A 365 -14.78 21.41 -17.39
N LEU A 366 -14.84 20.08 -17.50
CA LEU A 366 -13.66 19.25 -17.70
C LEU A 366 -13.32 19.14 -19.19
N ALA A 367 -12.06 19.44 -19.53
CA ALA A 367 -11.53 19.35 -20.88
C ALA A 367 -10.32 18.41 -20.92
N LYS A 368 -10.26 17.57 -21.96
CA LYS A 368 -9.07 16.76 -22.28
C LYS A 368 -8.15 17.57 -23.19
N GLY A 369 -6.87 17.63 -22.84
CA GLY A 369 -5.86 18.40 -23.56
C GLY A 369 -5.76 19.86 -23.11
N GLY A 370 -4.52 20.36 -23.08
CA GLY A 370 -4.10 21.76 -22.99
C GLY A 370 -4.37 22.55 -24.28
N VAL A 371 -3.99 23.82 -24.29
CA VAL A 371 -3.72 24.61 -25.51
C VAL A 371 -2.27 24.40 -25.96
N SER A 372 -1.39 24.12 -25.00
CA SER A 372 0.03 23.85 -25.23
C SER A 372 0.25 22.48 -25.89
N ASP A 373 1.29 22.37 -26.72
CA ASP A 373 1.69 21.09 -27.31
C ASP A 373 2.09 20.06 -26.25
N GLY A 374 1.87 18.78 -26.55
CA GLY A 374 2.20 17.66 -25.64
C GLY A 374 1.24 17.49 -24.45
N SER A 375 0.25 18.36 -24.31
CA SER A 375 -0.76 18.29 -23.24
C SER A 375 -1.92 17.32 -23.52
N GLY A 376 -1.97 16.71 -24.70
CA GLY A 376 -3.13 15.94 -25.20
C GLY A 376 -3.55 14.74 -24.33
N GLY A 377 -2.67 14.24 -23.47
CA GLY A 377 -2.98 13.21 -22.48
C GLY A 377 -3.52 13.73 -21.13
N SER A 378 -3.38 15.02 -20.85
CA SER A 378 -3.75 15.65 -19.57
C SER A 378 -5.19 16.16 -19.55
N TRP A 379 -5.72 16.43 -18.36
CA TRP A 379 -7.10 16.90 -18.15
C TRP A 379 -7.16 18.13 -17.25
N TYR A 380 -8.00 19.09 -17.63
CA TYR A 380 -8.04 20.43 -17.05
C TYR A 380 -9.48 20.87 -16.78
N LEU A 381 -9.67 21.68 -15.74
CA LEU A 381 -10.88 22.51 -15.60
C LEU A 381 -10.71 23.80 -16.41
N ARG A 382 -11.73 24.15 -17.18
CA ARG A 382 -11.79 25.36 -18.00
C ARG A 382 -13.15 26.00 -17.97
N ASN A 383 -13.21 27.32 -18.19
CA ASN A 383 -14.46 28.07 -18.33
C ASN A 383 -14.53 28.90 -19.63
N THR A 384 -13.56 28.76 -20.52
CA THR A 384 -13.61 29.33 -21.87
C THR A 384 -13.27 28.29 -22.92
N VAL A 385 -14.03 28.32 -24.01
CA VAL A 385 -13.75 27.52 -25.20
C VAL A 385 -12.61 28.21 -25.95
N VAL A 386 -11.46 27.57 -26.02
CA VAL A 386 -10.34 28.07 -26.81
C VAL A 386 -10.68 27.81 -28.28
N VAL A 387 -10.76 28.87 -29.08
CA VAL A 387 -10.98 28.74 -30.53
C VAL A 387 -9.70 28.17 -31.12
N GLN A 388 -9.76 26.95 -31.67
CA GLN A 388 -8.64 26.38 -32.44
C GLN A 388 -8.27 27.36 -33.56
N PRO A 389 -6.98 27.65 -33.83
CA PRO A 389 -6.59 28.41 -35.00
C PRO A 389 -7.17 27.73 -36.24
N VAL A 390 -8.02 28.45 -36.98
CA VAL A 390 -8.46 28.00 -38.31
C VAL A 390 -7.20 27.89 -39.17
N GLU A 391 -7.00 26.73 -39.79
CA GLU A 391 -5.95 26.53 -40.78
C GLU A 391 -6.07 27.66 -41.84
N PRO A 392 -4.97 28.35 -42.19
CA PRO A 392 -5.04 29.42 -43.17
C PRO A 392 -5.61 28.85 -44.47
N VAL A 393 -6.74 29.41 -44.90
CA VAL A 393 -7.31 29.12 -46.21
C VAL A 393 -6.19 29.37 -47.23
N PRO A 394 -5.85 28.39 -48.09
CA PRO A 394 -4.89 28.61 -49.17
C PRO A 394 -5.33 29.84 -49.97
N PRO A 395 -4.39 30.69 -50.45
CA PRO A 395 -4.75 31.80 -51.32
C PRO A 395 -5.60 31.26 -52.47
N ASP A 396 -6.75 31.89 -52.71
CA ASP A 396 -7.55 31.64 -53.90
C ASP A 396 -6.62 31.81 -55.11
N GLU A 397 -6.29 30.72 -55.80
CA GLU A 397 -5.60 30.78 -57.08
C GLU A 397 -6.55 31.48 -58.03
N GLY A 398 -6.36 32.81 -58.14
CA GLY A 398 -7.18 33.67 -58.96
C GLY A 398 -7.42 33.04 -60.32
N THR A 399 -8.70 32.95 -60.70
CA THR A 399 -9.13 32.53 -62.03
C THR A 399 -8.26 33.19 -63.10
N PRO A 400 -7.64 32.44 -64.02
CA PRO A 400 -6.79 33.03 -65.04
C PRO A 400 -7.61 34.01 -65.91
N THR A 401 -7.09 35.22 -66.06
CA THR A 401 -7.62 36.22 -66.99
C THR A 401 -7.58 35.65 -68.42
N PRO A 402 -8.66 35.78 -69.22
CA PRO A 402 -8.66 35.31 -70.60
C PRO A 402 -7.59 36.03 -71.45
N PRO A 403 -6.99 35.37 -72.45
CA PRO A 403 -5.99 36.01 -73.31
C PRO A 403 -6.58 37.19 -74.09
N GLU A 404 -5.86 38.30 -74.13
CA GLU A 404 -6.20 39.43 -75.00
C GLU A 404 -6.24 38.97 -76.47
N THR A 405 -7.31 39.35 -77.16
CA THR A 405 -7.50 39.06 -78.58
C THR A 405 -6.53 39.90 -79.40
N VAL A 406 -5.49 39.27 -79.96
CA VAL A 406 -4.59 39.93 -80.91
C VAL A 406 -5.34 40.12 -82.23
N THR A 407 -5.63 41.37 -82.60
CA THR A 407 -6.15 41.72 -83.92
C THR A 407 -5.12 41.37 -85.00
N SER A 408 -5.48 40.44 -85.88
CA SER A 408 -4.70 40.04 -87.04
C SER A 408 -4.63 41.16 -88.08
N ILE A 409 -3.41 41.59 -88.41
CA ILE A 409 -3.08 42.35 -89.62
C ILE A 409 -3.10 41.40 -90.83
N THR A 410 -3.89 41.73 -91.84
CA THR A 410 -4.00 41.01 -93.12
C THR A 410 -2.85 41.40 -94.07
N PRO A 411 -2.02 40.47 -94.57
CA PRO A 411 -1.29 40.65 -95.82
C PRO A 411 -2.04 39.96 -96.95
N GLY A 412 -2.32 40.71 -98.01
CA GLY A 412 -3.10 40.24 -99.13
C GLY A 412 -2.39 39.26 -100.05
N GLY A 413 -3.20 38.61 -100.89
CA GLY A 413 -2.80 38.37 -102.28
C GLY A 413 -2.48 36.93 -102.69
N ARG A 414 -3.50 36.26 -103.23
CA ARG A 414 -3.55 35.78 -104.62
C ARG A 414 -2.47 34.77 -105.10
N HIS A 415 -2.89 33.53 -105.41
CA HIS A 415 -3.07 33.00 -106.77
C HIS A 415 -2.97 31.46 -106.86
N ALA A 416 -3.89 30.93 -107.67
CA ALA A 416 -3.92 29.65 -108.41
C ALA A 416 -4.01 28.34 -107.60
#